data_AF-A0A0W7TIR4-F1
#
_entry.id   AF-A0A0W7TIR4-F1
#
_cell.length_a   1.000
_cell.length_b   1.000
_cell.length_c   1.000
_cell.angle_alpha   90.00
_cell.angle_beta   90.00
_cell.angle_gamma   90.00
#
_symmetry.space_group_name_H-M   'P 1'
#
loop_
_entity.id
_entity.type
_entity.pdbx_description
1 polymer ?
#
loop_
_entity_poly.entity_id
_entity_poly.type
_entity_poly.pdbx_seq_one_letter_code
_entity_poly.pdbx_strand_id
1 'polypeptide(L)'
;MTYWGKDAAKDLKTYRVSGDPELNRQVDCVPLIELENAIEDAVRINGSLTQDTAAQAAARVLGYGRRGAKITEVLTLAIKIALEDGKIVEKNGRLLPEE
;
A
#
# COMPACT_ATOMS: atom_id res chain seq x y z
N MET A 1 13.64 -9.62 -13.29
CA MET A 1 12.33 -9.97 -13.87
C MET A 1 11.30 -9.34 -12.95
N THR A 2 10.91 -8.09 -13.23
CA THR A 2 10.04 -7.33 -12.34
C THR A 2 8.60 -7.62 -12.74
N TYR A 3 7.83 -8.19 -11.82
CA TYR A 3 6.49 -8.74 -12.04
C TYR A 3 5.45 -7.61 -12.12
N TRP A 4 5.52 -6.79 -13.17
CA TRP A 4 4.55 -5.74 -13.49
C TRP A 4 3.66 -6.15 -14.67
N GLY A 5 3.15 -7.38 -14.64
CA GLY A 5 2.11 -7.79 -15.58
C GLY A 5 0.78 -7.18 -15.14
N LYS A 6 0.23 -6.26 -15.95
CA LYS A 6 -1.10 -5.61 -15.78
C LYS A 6 -2.27 -6.58 -15.55
N ASP A 7 -2.06 -7.89 -15.72
CA ASP A 7 -3.08 -8.93 -15.64
C ASP A 7 -3.10 -9.76 -14.33
N ALA A 8 -2.08 -9.67 -13.47
CA ALA A 8 -2.05 -10.50 -12.25
C ALA A 8 -3.00 -10.01 -11.13
N ALA A 9 -3.70 -8.90 -11.34
CA ALA A 9 -4.31 -8.08 -10.30
C ALA A 9 -5.85 -8.03 -10.31
N LYS A 10 -6.54 -8.67 -11.27
CA LYS A 10 -7.99 -8.47 -11.46
C LYS A 10 -8.89 -9.17 -10.44
N ASP A 11 -8.41 -10.17 -9.70
CA ASP A 11 -9.23 -11.00 -8.79
C ASP A 11 -8.78 -10.97 -7.31
N LEU A 12 -7.83 -10.12 -6.94
CA LEU A 12 -7.38 -10.00 -5.55
C LEU A 12 -8.34 -9.13 -4.74
N LYS A 13 -9.31 -9.77 -4.07
CA LYS A 13 -10.24 -9.12 -3.11
C LYS A 13 -9.59 -8.67 -1.79
N THR A 14 -8.31 -8.98 -1.56
CA THR A 14 -7.58 -8.73 -0.31
C THR A 14 -6.05 -8.73 -0.55
N TYR A 15 -5.25 -8.18 0.37
CA TYR A 15 -3.78 -8.30 0.36
C TYR A 15 -3.31 -9.44 1.28
N ARG A 16 -2.19 -10.06 0.95
CA ARG A 16 -1.64 -11.15 1.77
C ARG A 16 -0.80 -10.58 2.93
N VAL A 17 -1.28 -10.75 4.17
CA VAL A 17 -0.52 -10.37 5.39
C VAL A 17 0.64 -11.35 5.59
N SER A 18 1.86 -10.83 5.74
CA SER A 18 3.05 -11.67 5.95
C SER A 18 3.06 -12.26 7.37
N GLY A 19 2.96 -13.59 7.47
CA GLY A 19 3.08 -14.35 8.72
C GLY A 19 4.07 -15.52 8.64
N ASP A 20 4.75 -15.68 7.49
CA ASP A 20 5.65 -16.79 7.20
C ASP A 20 7.07 -16.25 6.90
N PRO A 21 8.10 -16.61 7.69
CA PRO A 21 9.46 -16.11 7.53
C PRO A 21 10.14 -16.53 6.22
N GLU A 22 9.67 -17.59 5.55
CA GLU A 22 10.14 -17.99 4.19
C GLU A 22 9.48 -17.15 3.07
N LEU A 23 8.42 -16.40 3.40
CA LEU A 23 7.70 -15.51 2.51
C LEU A 23 7.98 -14.02 2.79
N ASN A 24 9.11 -13.69 3.44
CA ASN A 24 9.63 -12.31 3.56
C ASN A 24 9.94 -11.74 2.17
N ARG A 25 8.91 -11.34 1.44
CA ARG A 25 9.01 -10.79 0.09
C ARG A 25 9.59 -9.39 0.17
N GLN A 26 10.56 -9.11 -0.68
CA GLN A 26 10.96 -7.73 -0.91
C GLN A 26 9.74 -6.94 -1.41
N VAL A 27 9.58 -5.72 -0.92
CA VAL A 27 8.42 -4.84 -1.18
C VAL A 27 8.12 -4.63 -2.67
N ASP A 28 9.15 -4.71 -3.51
CA ASP A 28 9.09 -4.62 -4.97
C ASP A 28 8.51 -5.87 -5.67
N CYS A 29 8.25 -6.94 -4.92
CA CYS A 29 7.56 -8.13 -5.38
C CYS A 29 6.09 -8.17 -4.93
N VAL A 30 5.60 -7.16 -4.22
CA VAL A 30 4.20 -7.02 -3.86
C VAL A 30 3.46 -6.39 -5.06
N PRO A 31 2.38 -7.00 -5.56
CA PRO A 31 1.59 -6.42 -6.64
C PRO A 31 1.08 -5.03 -6.26
N LEU A 32 1.06 -4.11 -7.22
CA LEU A 32 0.58 -2.74 -7.01
C LEU A 32 -0.80 -2.69 -6.37
N ILE A 33 -1.72 -3.53 -6.84
CA ILE A 33 -3.08 -3.63 -6.32
C ILE A 33 -3.10 -4.00 -4.83
N GLU A 34 -2.18 -4.87 -4.37
CA GLU A 34 -2.08 -5.23 -2.95
C GLU A 34 -1.55 -4.05 -2.13
N LEU A 35 -0.62 -3.26 -2.68
CA LEU A 35 -0.11 -2.04 -2.03
C LEU A 35 -1.20 -0.98 -1.92
N GLU A 36 -1.95 -0.75 -2.99
CA GLU A 36 -3.05 0.22 -3.01
C GLU A 36 -4.17 -0.18 -2.05
N ASN A 37 -4.58 -1.46 -2.05
CA ASN A 37 -5.61 -1.96 -1.13
C ASN A 37 -5.13 -1.82 0.34
N ALA A 38 -3.85 -2.07 0.62
CA ALA A 38 -3.30 -1.87 1.96
C ALA A 38 -3.26 -0.40 2.38
N ILE A 39 -3.05 0.52 1.44
CA ILE A 39 -3.12 1.97 1.69
C ILE A 39 -4.56 2.42 1.93
N GLU A 40 -5.50 1.96 1.10
CA GLU A 40 -6.93 2.24 1.25
C GLU A 40 -7.43 1.75 2.62
N ASP A 41 -7.12 0.51 3.00
CA ASP A 41 -7.46 -0.04 4.31
C ASP A 41 -6.80 0.75 5.45
N ALA A 42 -5.52 1.12 5.32
CA ALA A 42 -4.83 1.92 6.31
C ALA A 42 -5.50 3.28 6.52
N VAL A 43 -5.92 3.94 5.44
CA VAL A 43 -6.62 5.23 5.49
C VAL A 43 -8.04 5.06 6.04
N ARG A 44 -8.78 4.02 5.66
CA ARG A 44 -10.11 3.71 6.18
C ARG A 44 -10.12 3.43 7.68
N ILE A 45 -9.17 2.62 8.16
CA ILE A 45 -9.07 2.24 9.58
C ILE A 45 -8.75 3.46 10.46
N ASN A 46 -7.87 4.34 9.99
CA ASN A 46 -7.41 5.49 10.78
C ASN A 46 -8.18 6.79 10.49
N GLY A 47 -9.05 6.80 9.47
CA GLY A 47 -9.90 7.91 9.07
C GLY A 47 -9.18 9.04 8.32
N SER A 48 -8.09 9.59 8.88
CA SER A 48 -7.34 10.70 8.26
C SER A 48 -5.85 10.68 8.58
N LEU A 49 -5.03 10.40 7.58
CA LEU A 49 -3.58 10.23 7.71
C LEU A 49 -2.79 11.20 6.84
N THR A 50 -1.60 11.61 7.27
CA THR A 50 -0.62 12.19 6.34
C THR A 50 -0.03 11.09 5.44
N GLN A 51 0.57 11.45 4.31
CA GLN A 51 1.21 10.48 3.41
C GLN A 51 2.23 9.59 4.13
N ASP A 52 3.07 10.16 5.01
CA ASP A 52 4.04 9.39 5.80
C ASP A 52 3.37 8.41 6.76
N THR A 53 2.33 8.86 7.47
CA THR A 53 1.61 8.00 8.41
C THR A 53 0.82 6.90 7.70
N ALA A 54 0.27 7.19 6.52
CA ALA A 54 -0.40 6.21 5.67
C ALA A 54 0.57 5.15 5.16
N ALA A 55 1.76 5.56 4.67
CA ALA A 55 2.80 4.63 4.29
C ALA A 55 3.23 3.75 5.49
N GLN A 56 3.36 4.34 6.69
CA GLN A 56 3.67 3.58 7.89
C GLN A 56 2.61 2.55 8.26
N ALA A 57 1.34 2.95 8.20
CA ALA A 57 0.21 2.08 8.51
C ALA A 57 0.10 0.96 7.47
N ALA A 58 0.20 1.27 6.17
CA ALA A 58 0.20 0.29 5.09
C ALA A 58 1.37 -0.70 5.22
N ALA A 59 2.57 -0.24 5.57
CA ALA A 59 3.72 -1.14 5.82
C ALA A 59 3.44 -2.15 6.94
N ARG A 60 2.81 -1.70 8.03
CA ARG A 60 2.43 -2.58 9.16
C ARG A 60 1.36 -3.59 8.75
N VAL A 61 0.37 -3.14 7.99
CA VAL A 61 -0.70 -3.98 7.43
C VAL A 61 -0.12 -5.10 6.56
N LEU A 62 0.90 -4.79 5.76
CA LEU A 62 1.62 -5.76 4.92
C LEU A 62 2.61 -6.64 5.69
N GLY A 63 2.79 -6.43 7.00
CA GLY A 63 3.70 -7.21 7.85
C GLY A 63 5.16 -6.74 7.82
N TYR A 64 5.46 -5.57 7.25
CA TYR A 64 6.81 -5.01 7.24
C TYR A 64 7.17 -4.33 8.56
N GLY A 65 7.93 -5.03 9.41
CA GLY A 65 8.40 -4.51 10.70
C GLY A 65 9.55 -3.49 10.61
N ARG A 66 10.37 -3.53 9.56
CA ARG A 66 11.50 -2.59 9.33
C ARG A 66 11.28 -1.80 8.05
N ARG A 67 11.25 -0.46 8.15
CA ARG A 67 11.16 0.45 7.00
C ARG A 67 12.56 0.84 6.53
N GLY A 68 13.05 0.18 5.49
CA GLY A 68 14.20 0.67 4.72
C GLY A 68 13.74 1.71 3.68
N ALA A 69 14.68 2.51 3.14
CA ALA A 69 14.40 3.53 2.13
C ALA A 69 13.55 2.99 0.95
N LYS A 70 13.86 1.78 0.49
CA LYS A 70 13.14 1.09 -0.59
C LYS A 70 11.64 0.86 -0.30
N ILE A 71 11.29 0.54 0.94
CA ILE A 71 9.88 0.32 1.34
C ILE A 71 9.13 1.64 1.34
N THR A 72 9.75 2.70 1.86
CA THR A 72 9.17 4.04 1.85
C THR A 72 8.94 4.54 0.44
N GLU A 73 9.89 4.36 -0.47
CA GLU A 73 9.77 4.77 -1.87
C GLU A 73 8.60 4.06 -2.58
N VAL A 74 8.52 2.73 -2.44
CA VAL A 74 7.45 1.94 -3.08
C VAL A 74 6.08 2.31 -2.54
N LEU A 75 5.94 2.49 -1.22
CA LEU A 75 4.66 2.89 -0.62
C LEU A 75 4.28 4.32 -0.99
N THR A 76 5.24 5.23 -1.10
CA THR A 76 5.00 6.60 -1.57
C THR A 76 4.51 6.60 -3.01
N LEU A 77 5.07 5.76 -3.87
CA LEU A 77 4.61 5.59 -5.24
C LEU A 77 3.18 5.01 -5.27
N ALA A 78 2.90 4.00 -4.46
CA ALA A 78 1.57 3.40 -4.37
C ALA A 78 0.51 4.39 -3.85
N ILE A 79 0.86 5.31 -2.93
CA ILE A 79 -0.05 6.39 -2.49
C ILE A 79 -0.40 7.32 -3.66
N LYS A 80 0.59 7.69 -4.47
CA LYS A 80 0.36 8.55 -5.65
C LYS A 80 -0.58 7.88 -6.63
N ILE A 81 -0.36 6.60 -6.92
CA ILE A 81 -1.21 5.85 -7.85
C ILE A 81 -2.62 5.69 -7.27
N ALA A 82 -2.76 5.41 -5.98
CA ALA A 82 -4.08 5.32 -5.34
C ALA A 82 -4.86 6.65 -5.37
N LEU A 83 -4.17 7.80 -5.33
CA LEU A 83 -4.76 9.12 -5.55
C LEU A 83 -5.17 9.32 -7.02
N GLU A 84 -4.33 8.91 -7.97
CA GLU A 84 -4.62 8.99 -9.41
C GLU A 84 -5.79 8.09 -9.83
N ASP A 85 -5.89 6.90 -9.23
CA ASP A 85 -6.95 5.91 -9.46
C ASP A 85 -8.25 6.22 -8.68
N GLY A 86 -8.26 7.27 -7.86
CA GLY A 86 -9.44 7.75 -7.10
C GLY A 86 -9.72 7.02 -5.78
N LYS A 87 -9.06 5.91 -5.48
CA LYS A 87 -9.32 5.08 -4.28
C LYS A 87 -9.22 5.82 -2.95
N ILE A 88 -8.38 6.85 -2.91
CA ILE A 88 -8.24 7.77 -1.77
C ILE A 88 -8.20 9.20 -2.29
N VAL A 89 -8.55 10.15 -1.42
CA VAL A 89 -8.53 11.58 -1.76
C VAL A 89 -7.61 12.34 -0.82
N GLU A 90 -6.88 13.32 -1.34
CA GLU A 90 -6.10 14.25 -0.53
C GLU A 90 -6.88 15.55 -0.30
N LYS A 91 -7.15 15.88 0.97
CA LYS A 91 -7.73 17.18 1.39
C LYS A 91 -6.87 17.77 2.50
N ASN A 92 -6.44 19.02 2.32
CA ASN A 92 -5.63 19.76 3.29
C ASN A 92 -4.35 19.01 3.72
N GLY A 93 -3.68 18.33 2.79
CA GLY A 93 -2.46 17.55 3.08
C GLY A 93 -2.69 16.25 3.87
N ARG A 94 -3.94 15.77 3.92
CA ARG A 94 -4.32 14.52 4.56
C ARG A 94 -5.06 13.62 3.56
N LEU A 95 -4.72 12.34 3.61
CA LEU A 95 -5.38 11.27 2.89
C LEU A 95 -6.64 10.85 3.65
N LEU A 96 -7.73 10.74 2.90
CA LEU A 96 -9.06 10.33 3.34
C LEU A 96 -9.54 9.20 2.42
N PRO A 97 -10.40 8.29 2.92
CA PRO A 97 -11.01 7.31 2.04
C PRO A 97 -11.91 8.02 1.02
N GLU A 98 -12.00 7.48 -0.19
CA GLU A 98 -13.10 7.85 -1.09
C GLU A 98 -14.43 7.44 -0.44
N GLU A 99 -15.40 8.35 -0.41
CA GLU A 99 -16.75 8.15 0.18
C GLU A 99 -17.64 7.29 -0.72
#